data_AF-A0A6G2DFC8-F1
#
_entry.id   AF-A0A6G2DFC8-F1
#
_cell.length_a   1.000
_cell.length_b   1.000
_cell.length_c   1.000
_cell.angle_alpha   90.00
_cell.angle_beta   90.00
_cell.angle_gamma   90.00
#
_symmetry.space_group_name_H-M   'P 1'
#
loop_
_entity.id
_entity.type
_entity.pdbx_description
1 polymer ?
#
loop_
_entity_poly.entity_id
_entity_poly.type
_entity_poly.pdbx_seq_one_letter_code
_entity_poly.pdbx_strand_id
1 'polypeptide(L)'
;DRRFAYRGFSKALEIAKQYQLDIIHTQTEFSLGLLGIWIARELKIPVIHTYHTQYEDYVHYIAKGMLIRPSMVKYLVRGFLHDVDGVICPSEIVRDLLSDYKVKVEKRVIPTGIELA
;
A
#
# COMPACT_ATOMS: atom_id res chain seq x y z
N ASP A 1 -15.90 19.14 -18.22
CA ASP A 1 -15.84 18.93 -16.75
C ASP A 1 -15.93 17.46 -16.36
N ARG A 2 -14.87 16.92 -15.75
CA ARG A 2 -14.92 15.67 -14.95
C ARG A 2 -14.15 15.91 -13.67
N ARG A 3 -14.80 16.57 -12.71
CA ARG A 3 -14.15 17.03 -11.45
C ARG A 3 -14.15 15.98 -10.33
N PHE A 4 -14.72 14.78 -10.55
CA PHE A 4 -14.69 13.70 -9.56
C PHE A 4 -14.52 12.33 -10.23
N ALA A 5 -13.50 11.57 -9.81
CA ALA A 5 -13.09 10.29 -10.38
C ALA A 5 -13.90 9.08 -9.84
N TYR A 6 -15.20 9.24 -9.58
CA TYR A 6 -16.05 8.15 -9.06
C TYR A 6 -16.18 6.97 -10.04
N ARG A 7 -16.14 7.25 -11.36
CA ARG A 7 -16.27 6.21 -12.41
C ARG A 7 -15.16 5.15 -12.38
N GLY A 8 -13.99 5.46 -11.82
CA GLY A 8 -12.89 4.49 -11.73
C GLY A 8 -13.20 3.37 -10.75
N PHE A 9 -13.80 3.69 -9.60
CA PHE A 9 -14.01 2.75 -8.49
C PHE A 9 -15.07 1.70 -8.81
N SER A 10 -16.25 2.14 -9.27
CA SER A 10 -17.35 1.23 -9.63
C SER A 10 -16.97 0.30 -10.78
N LYS A 11 -16.28 0.84 -11.80
CA LYS A 11 -15.84 0.07 -12.96
C LYS A 11 -14.72 -0.91 -12.61
N ALA A 12 -13.78 -0.52 -11.75
CA ALA A 12 -12.72 -1.42 -11.28
C ALA A 12 -13.31 -2.59 -10.48
N LEU A 13 -14.31 -2.34 -9.64
CA LEU A 13 -15.02 -3.40 -8.92
C LEU A 13 -15.78 -4.34 -9.88
N GLU A 14 -16.49 -3.80 -10.88
CA GLU A 14 -17.19 -4.60 -11.89
C GLU A 14 -16.23 -5.50 -12.66
N ILE A 15 -15.11 -4.95 -13.12
CA ILE A 15 -14.04 -5.69 -13.78
C ILE A 15 -13.53 -6.79 -12.84
N ALA A 16 -13.19 -6.46 -11.60
CA ALA A 16 -12.66 -7.44 -10.65
C ALA A 16 -13.64 -8.60 -10.38
N LYS A 17 -14.97 -8.34 -10.35
CA LYS A 17 -16.01 -9.38 -10.28
C LYS A 17 -16.02 -10.28 -11.52
N GLN A 18 -15.90 -9.70 -12.71
CA GLN A 18 -15.89 -10.44 -13.98
C GLN A 18 -14.69 -11.38 -14.08
N TYR A 19 -13.52 -10.96 -13.61
CA TYR A 19 -12.31 -11.76 -13.63
C TYR A 19 -12.22 -12.81 -12.51
N GLN A 20 -13.18 -12.83 -11.57
CA GLN A 20 -13.21 -13.77 -10.44
C GLN A 20 -11.86 -13.84 -9.70
N LEU A 21 -11.31 -12.68 -9.34
CA LEU A 21 -10.00 -12.60 -8.69
C LEU A 21 -9.99 -13.35 -7.36
N ASP A 22 -8.91 -14.08 -7.09
CA ASP A 22 -8.69 -14.78 -5.81
C ASP A 22 -7.92 -13.93 -4.79
N ILE A 23 -7.13 -12.95 -5.25
CA ILE A 23 -6.29 -12.09 -4.42
C ILE A 23 -6.01 -10.77 -5.15
N ILE A 24 -5.86 -9.68 -4.39
CA ILE A 24 -5.39 -8.40 -4.91
C ILE A 24 -3.98 -8.10 -4.39
N HIS A 25 -3.08 -7.72 -5.28
CA HIS A 25 -1.74 -7.27 -4.90
C HIS A 25 -1.56 -5.81 -5.29
N THR A 26 -1.36 -4.97 -4.29
CA THR A 26 -1.10 -3.53 -4.47
C THR A 26 0.40 -3.24 -4.44
N GLN A 27 0.87 -2.43 -5.40
CA GLN A 27 2.27 -2.02 -5.54
C GLN A 27 2.46 -0.51 -5.30
N THR A 28 1.38 0.25 -5.42
CA THR A 28 1.36 1.70 -5.22
C THR A 28 0.49 2.02 -4.03
N GLU A 29 0.96 2.92 -3.19
CA GLU A 29 0.28 3.37 -1.99
C GLU A 29 -0.81 4.42 -2.30
N PHE A 30 -1.46 4.91 -1.25
CA PHE A 30 -2.51 5.95 -1.31
C PHE A 30 -3.64 5.60 -2.28
N SER A 31 -4.00 6.49 -3.22
CA SER A 31 -5.24 6.41 -3.99
C SER A 31 -5.47 5.06 -4.68
N LEU A 32 -4.45 4.50 -5.35
CA LEU A 32 -4.58 3.21 -6.02
C LEU A 32 -4.47 2.03 -5.06
N GLY A 33 -3.62 2.13 -4.04
CA GLY A 33 -3.54 1.12 -2.98
C GLY A 33 -4.85 0.99 -2.21
N LEU A 34 -5.43 2.13 -1.80
CA LEU A 34 -6.71 2.21 -1.10
C LEU A 34 -7.86 1.70 -1.97
N LEU A 35 -7.84 1.98 -3.28
CA LEU A 35 -8.79 1.39 -4.22
C LEU A 35 -8.68 -0.15 -4.23
N GLY A 36 -7.46 -0.69 -4.34
CA GLY A 36 -7.23 -2.14 -4.33
C GLY A 36 -7.70 -2.81 -3.03
N ILE A 37 -7.38 -2.20 -1.90
CA ILE A 37 -7.84 -2.64 -0.56
C ILE A 37 -9.36 -2.62 -0.49
N TRP A 38 -10.00 -1.54 -0.95
CA TRP A 38 -11.45 -1.42 -0.94
C TRP A 38 -12.11 -2.49 -1.82
N ILE A 39 -11.63 -2.70 -3.05
CA ILE A 39 -12.16 -3.74 -3.94
C ILE A 39 -12.00 -5.13 -3.29
N ALA A 40 -10.84 -5.44 -2.70
CA ALA A 40 -10.61 -6.74 -2.07
C ALA A 40 -11.62 -7.01 -0.95
N ARG A 41 -11.93 -5.99 -0.15
CA ARG A 41 -12.95 -6.06 0.91
C ARG A 41 -14.35 -6.27 0.38
N GLU A 42 -14.73 -5.56 -0.68
CA GLU A 42 -16.02 -5.74 -1.36
C GLU A 42 -16.17 -7.15 -1.95
N LEU A 43 -15.07 -7.71 -2.46
CA LEU A 43 -15.03 -9.07 -3.00
C LEU A 43 -14.82 -10.15 -1.94
N LYS A 44 -14.46 -9.78 -0.71
CA LYS A 44 -14.09 -10.68 0.39
C LYS A 44 -12.93 -11.62 0.03
N ILE A 45 -11.93 -11.08 -0.66
CA ILE A 45 -10.71 -11.78 -1.05
C ILE A 45 -9.50 -11.14 -0.37
N PRO A 46 -8.41 -11.90 -0.15
CA PRO A 46 -7.20 -11.36 0.47
C PRO A 46 -6.58 -10.23 -0.36
N VAL A 47 -5.92 -9.30 0.34
CA VAL A 47 -5.11 -8.23 -0.24
C VAL A 47 -3.73 -8.18 0.37
N ILE A 48 -2.71 -8.17 -0.48
CA ILE A 48 -1.31 -7.98 -0.09
C ILE A 48 -0.75 -6.68 -0.67
N HIS A 49 0.28 -6.15 -0.02
CA HIS A 49 0.94 -4.92 -0.45
C HIS A 49 2.46 -5.10 -0.48
N THR A 50 3.12 -4.69 -1.55
CA THR A 50 4.58 -4.53 -1.53
C THR A 50 4.94 -3.11 -1.15
N TYR A 51 5.67 -2.96 -0.05
CA TYR A 51 6.07 -1.65 0.46
C TYR A 51 7.44 -1.25 -0.11
N HIS A 52 7.44 -0.34 -1.08
CA HIS A 52 8.66 0.11 -1.77
C HIS A 52 9.20 1.44 -1.26
N THR A 53 8.35 2.30 -0.71
CA THR A 53 8.70 3.71 -0.49
C THR A 53 9.16 3.97 0.94
N GLN A 54 10.39 4.44 1.12
CA GLN A 54 10.84 5.01 2.40
C GLN A 54 10.29 6.45 2.54
N TYR A 55 9.14 6.58 3.20
CA TYR A 55 8.40 7.84 3.26
C TYR A 55 9.06 8.95 4.09
N GLU A 56 9.98 8.62 4.99
CA GLU A 56 10.70 9.63 5.79
C GLU A 56 11.49 10.61 4.92
N ASP A 57 11.99 10.14 3.77
CA ASP A 57 12.71 10.97 2.81
C ASP A 57 11.77 11.72 1.84
N TYR A 58 10.51 11.28 1.75
CA TYR A 58 9.53 11.78 0.78
C TYR A 58 8.57 12.86 1.30
N VAL A 59 8.51 13.09 2.61
CA VAL A 59 7.66 14.15 3.21
C VAL A 59 8.00 15.55 2.70
N HIS A 60 9.20 15.76 2.17
CA HIS A 60 9.57 17.01 1.49
C HIS A 60 8.80 17.24 0.19
N TYR A 61 8.43 16.16 -0.53
CA TYR A 61 7.64 16.22 -1.76
C TYR A 61 6.14 16.33 -1.48
N ILE A 62 5.65 15.73 -0.40
CA ILE A 62 4.23 15.77 -0.04
C ILE A 62 3.91 17.09 0.65
N ALA A 63 3.12 17.94 -0.03
CA ALA A 63 2.65 19.22 0.50
C ALA A 63 3.76 20.19 0.96
N LYS A 64 4.96 20.12 0.35
CA LYS A 64 6.14 20.94 0.71
C LYS A 64 6.53 20.86 2.20
N GLY A 65 6.28 19.73 2.85
CA GLY A 65 6.51 19.56 4.29
C GLY A 65 5.61 20.42 5.21
N MET A 66 4.61 21.12 4.65
CA MET A 66 3.74 22.00 5.43
C MET A 66 2.64 21.24 6.18
N LEU A 67 2.26 20.05 5.70
CA LEU A 67 1.11 19.30 6.22
C LEU A 67 1.48 18.00 6.93
N ILE A 68 2.57 17.35 6.54
CA ILE A 68 2.99 16.06 7.10
C ILE A 68 4.45 16.18 7.55
N ARG A 69 4.67 16.02 8.85
CA ARG A 69 6.03 15.94 9.42
C ARG A 69 6.57 14.51 9.26
N PRO A 70 7.90 14.31 9.15
CA PRO A 70 8.49 12.96 9.11
C PRO A 70 8.00 12.06 10.24
N SER A 71 7.84 12.61 11.44
CA SER A 71 7.31 11.89 12.62
C SER A 71 5.87 11.38 12.48
N MET A 72 5.10 11.90 11.52
CA MET A 72 3.72 11.48 11.25
C MET A 72 3.61 10.35 10.24
N VAL A 73 4.65 10.12 9.44
CA VAL A 73 4.69 9.09 8.39
C VAL A 73 4.33 7.72 8.94
N LYS A 74 4.91 7.36 10.09
CA LYS A 74 4.63 6.07 10.76
C LYS A 74 3.14 5.83 11.01
N TYR A 75 2.35 6.87 11.28
CA TYR A 75 0.91 6.73 11.51
C TYR A 75 0.15 6.51 10.21
N LEU A 76 0.56 7.17 9.13
CA LEU A 76 -0.04 7.00 7.81
C LEU A 76 0.25 5.62 7.24
N VAL A 77 1.51 5.20 7.30
CA VAL A 77 1.94 3.86 6.87
C VAL A 77 1.23 2.79 7.69
N ARG A 78 1.19 2.93 9.02
CA ARG A 78 0.48 2.00 9.88
C ARG A 78 -1.03 1.96 9.61
N GLY A 79 -1.65 3.11 9.32
CA GLY A 79 -3.07 3.18 8.99
C GLY A 79 -3.38 2.53 7.64
N PHE A 80 -2.56 2.78 6.62
CA PHE A 80 -2.71 2.18 5.30
C PHE A 80 -2.53 0.65 5.34
N LEU A 81 -1.46 0.19 6.00
CA LEU A 81 -1.14 -1.23 6.11
C LEU A 81 -1.99 -1.96 7.15
N HIS A 82 -2.81 -1.29 7.95
CA HIS A 82 -3.73 -1.97 8.88
C HIS A 82 -4.75 -2.84 8.14
N ASP A 83 -5.07 -2.43 6.92
CA ASP A 83 -6.18 -2.94 6.15
C ASP A 83 -5.79 -4.01 5.13
N VAL A 84 -4.53 -4.47 5.16
CA VAL A 84 -3.99 -5.52 4.30
C VAL A 84 -3.73 -6.81 5.07
N ASP A 85 -3.79 -7.94 4.38
CA ASP A 85 -3.59 -9.28 4.97
C ASP A 85 -2.11 -9.69 5.04
N GLY A 86 -1.26 -9.05 4.23
CA GLY A 86 0.18 -9.32 4.20
C GLY A 86 0.98 -8.21 3.54
N VAL A 87 2.23 -8.05 3.99
CA VAL A 87 3.17 -7.06 3.44
C VAL A 87 4.42 -7.76 2.91
N ILE A 88 4.77 -7.46 1.66
CA ILE A 88 6.03 -7.85 1.07
C ILE A 88 7.02 -6.71 1.28
N CYS A 89 8.16 -7.03 1.88
CA CYS A 89 9.28 -6.12 2.10
C CYS A 89 10.42 -6.48 1.13
N PRO A 90 11.03 -5.52 0.42
CA PRO A 90 12.15 -5.80 -0.49
C PRO A 90 13.46 -6.13 0.25
N SER A 91 13.56 -5.79 1.53
CA SER A 91 14.76 -6.03 2.34
C SER A 91 14.42 -6.15 3.83
N GLU A 92 15.38 -6.65 4.61
CA GLU A 92 15.27 -6.71 6.07
C GLU A 92 15.20 -5.32 6.71
N ILE A 93 15.90 -4.33 6.12
CA ILE A 93 15.86 -2.93 6.56
C ILE A 93 14.41 -2.41 6.54
N VAL A 94 13.67 -2.69 5.47
CA VAL A 94 12.27 -2.29 5.35
C VAL A 94 11.37 -3.04 6.33
N ARG A 95 11.60 -4.35 6.51
CA ARG A 95 10.84 -5.16 7.49
C ARG A 95 10.98 -4.60 8.90
N ASP A 96 12.20 -4.26 9.29
CA ASP A 96 12.52 -3.75 10.62
C ASP A 96 11.94 -2.34 10.81
N LEU A 97 12.03 -1.47 9.80
CA LEU A 97 11.36 -0.15 9.79
C LEU A 97 9.86 -0.26 10.04
N LEU A 98 9.16 -1.15 9.32
CA LEU A 98 7.72 -1.35 9.52
C LEU A 98 7.39 -1.92 10.91
N SER A 99 8.32 -2.69 11.49
CA SER A 99 8.21 -3.19 12.86
C SER A 99 8.38 -2.07 13.89
N ASP A 100 9.28 -1.11 13.64
CA ASP A 100 9.44 0.10 14.45
C ASP A 100 8.21 1.00 14.38
N TYR A 101 7.58 1.09 13.21
CA TYR A 101 6.30 1.75 13.03
C TYR A 101 5.12 1.02 13.70
N LYS A 102 5.36 -0.15 14.28
CA LYS A 102 4.36 -1.01 14.95
C LYS A 102 3.28 -1.49 13.99
N VAL A 103 3.63 -1.76 12.72
CA VAL A 103 2.78 -2.48 11.78
C VAL A 103 2.68 -3.94 12.22
N LYS A 104 1.46 -4.38 12.53
CA LYS A 104 1.17 -5.72 13.08
C LYS A 104 0.94 -6.79 12.02
N VAL A 105 0.64 -6.39 10.79
CA VAL A 105 0.39 -7.31 9.68
C VAL A 105 1.64 -8.14 9.41
N GLU A 106 1.44 -9.39 8.98
CA GLU A 106 2.52 -10.30 8.62
C GLU A 106 3.39 -9.70 7.52
N LYS A 107 4.71 -9.73 7.73
CA LYS A 107 5.71 -9.12 6.84
C LYS A 107 6.65 -10.20 6.35
N ARG A 108 6.79 -10.32 5.03
CA ARG A 108 7.72 -11.26 4.40
C ARG A 108 8.73 -10.52 3.55
N VAL A 109 10.02 -10.82 3.75
CA VAL A 109 11.06 -10.31 2.86
C VAL A 109 11.08 -11.13 1.58
N ILE A 110 10.86 -10.46 0.45
CA ILE A 110 11.03 -11.01 -0.89
C ILE A 110 11.87 -9.98 -1.66
N PRO A 111 13.19 -10.22 -1.81
CA PRO A 111 14.07 -9.27 -2.45
C PRO A 111 13.77 -9.14 -3.95
N THR A 112 14.24 -8.02 -4.52
CA THR A 112 14.29 -7.89 -5.98
C THR A 112 15.26 -8.92 -6.54
N GLY A 113 14.95 -9.48 -7.71
CA GLY A 113 15.77 -10.53 -8.35
C GLY A 113 17.11 -10.03 -8.93
N ILE A 114 17.69 -8.97 -8.36
CA ILE A 114 18.97 -8.41 -8.78
C ILE A 114 20.04 -9.02 -7.88
N GLU A 115 20.90 -9.87 -8.43
CA GLU A 115 22.11 -10.30 -7.75
C GLU A 115 23.05 -9.10 -7.60
N LEU A 116 23.33 -8.72 -6.36
CA LEU A 116 24.35 -7.73 -6.05
C LEU A 116 25.69 -8.48 -6.07
N ALA A 117 26.44 -8.29 -7.16
CA ALA A 117 27.75 -8.89 -7.42
C ALA A 117 28.80 -8.54 -6.36
#